data_AF-A0A7S2KUS2-F1
#
_entry.id   AF-A0A7S2KUS2-F1
#
_cell.length_a   1.000
_cell.length_b   1.000
_cell.length_c   1.000
_cell.angle_alpha   90.00
_cell.angle_beta   90.00
_cell.angle_gamma   90.00
#
_symmetry.space_group_name_H-M   'P 1'
#
loop_
_entity.id
_entity.type
_entity.pdbx_description
1 polymer ?
#
loop_
_entity_poly.entity_id
_entity_poly.type
_entity_poly.pdbx_seq_one_letter_code
_entity_poly.pdbx_strand_id
1 'polypeptide(L)'
;QTAESWASVQRNANKWDPRKVYITMPSLRRLTALSRWVLCRVVNGTGNNVNSLSQEDVDSLTLSEVCVIRSTLDLKAPSLSGINSFDEWNKKFERYLMHVRNEEDVPLFYVIRDDDLKPTGFTDLMEELVWTLPHNTDLATYRRDNNKLFQILMDVLSGNTNLMSFARADGAEQAHDGRKSYFSVRSCCVGID
;
A
#
# COMPACT_ATOMS: atom_id res chain seq x y z
N GLN A 1 -16.96 -8.41 -29.40
CA GLN A 1 -15.71 -9.19 -29.55
C GLN A 1 -16.05 -10.66 -29.49
N THR A 2 -15.65 -11.45 -30.48
CA THR A 2 -16.05 -12.85 -30.67
C THR A 2 -14.99 -13.81 -30.14
N ALA A 3 -15.40 -15.03 -29.77
CA ALA A 3 -14.54 -16.11 -29.23
C ALA A 3 -13.31 -16.45 -30.10
N GLU A 4 -13.32 -16.07 -31.38
CA GLU A 4 -12.18 -16.23 -32.31
C GLU A 4 -10.97 -15.38 -31.93
N SER A 5 -11.16 -14.21 -31.30
CA SER A 5 -10.03 -13.36 -30.86
C SER A 5 -9.23 -14.02 -29.73
N TRP A 6 -9.92 -14.66 -28.78
CA TRP A 6 -9.31 -15.37 -27.66
C TRP A 6 -8.55 -16.61 -28.10
N ALA A 7 -9.10 -17.39 -29.04
CA ALA A 7 -8.43 -18.55 -29.59
C ALA A 7 -7.11 -18.18 -30.31
N SER A 8 -7.04 -17.00 -30.92
CA SER A 8 -5.82 -16.47 -31.55
C SER A 8 -4.78 -16.04 -30.52
N VAL A 9 -5.20 -15.30 -29.49
CA VAL A 9 -4.34 -14.89 -28.37
C VAL A 9 -3.72 -16.11 -27.69
N GLN A 10 -4.51 -17.14 -27.40
CA GLN A 10 -4.04 -18.35 -26.74
C GLN A 10 -3.09 -19.17 -27.63
N ARG A 11 -3.35 -19.25 -28.95
CA ARG A 11 -2.43 -19.87 -29.91
C ARG A 11 -1.08 -19.15 -29.96
N ASN A 12 -1.08 -17.82 -29.84
CA ASN A 12 0.15 -17.03 -29.86
C ASN A 12 0.89 -17.10 -28.53
N ALA A 13 0.18 -17.07 -27.40
CA ALA A 13 0.76 -17.27 -26.07
C ALA A 13 1.42 -18.65 -25.94
N ASN A 14 0.81 -19.70 -26.48
CA ASN A 14 1.38 -21.06 -26.48
C ASN A 14 2.65 -21.21 -27.32
N LYS A 15 2.94 -20.25 -28.22
CA LYS A 15 4.18 -20.20 -29.00
C LYS A 15 5.31 -19.46 -28.28
N TRP A 16 5.00 -18.78 -27.17
CA TRP A 16 6.01 -18.05 -26.42
C TRP A 16 6.83 -19.04 -25.60
N ASP A 17 8.15 -18.91 -25.71
CA ASP A 17 9.07 -19.60 -24.81
C ASP A 17 8.93 -18.95 -23.41
N PRO A 18 8.44 -19.68 -22.39
CA PRO A 18 8.22 -19.12 -21.04
C PRO A 18 9.50 -18.53 -20.42
N ARG A 19 10.67 -18.97 -20.90
CA ARG A 19 11.98 -18.49 -20.43
C ARG A 19 12.42 -17.17 -21.07
N LYS A 20 11.68 -16.67 -22.06
CA LYS A 20 12.00 -15.45 -22.83
C LYS A 20 10.92 -14.37 -22.72
N VAL A 21 9.85 -14.62 -21.96
CA VAL A 21 8.82 -13.61 -21.68
C VAL A 21 9.28 -12.78 -20.49
N TYR A 22 9.89 -11.62 -20.78
CA TYR A 22 10.25 -10.65 -19.76
C TYR A 22 9.16 -9.59 -19.66
N ILE A 23 8.52 -9.51 -18.49
CA ILE A 23 7.62 -8.40 -18.22
C ILE A 23 8.51 -7.20 -17.88
N THR A 24 8.56 -6.22 -18.78
CA THR A 24 9.30 -4.99 -18.54
C THR A 24 8.54 -4.10 -17.57
N MET A 25 9.21 -3.19 -16.86
CA MET A 25 8.53 -2.21 -16.00
C MET A 25 7.43 -1.41 -16.73
N PRO A 26 7.62 -0.99 -18.00
CA PRO A 26 6.53 -0.45 -18.81
C PRO A 26 5.32 -1.39 -18.95
N SER A 27 5.55 -2.69 -19.18
CA SER A 27 4.49 -3.70 -19.26
C SER A 27 3.74 -3.86 -17.93
N LEU A 28 4.47 -3.84 -16.80
CA LEU A 28 3.88 -3.86 -15.46
C LEU A 28 3.02 -2.62 -15.18
N ARG A 29 3.52 -1.44 -15.56
CA ARG A 29 2.79 -0.17 -15.40
C ARG A 29 1.49 -0.16 -16.21
N ARG A 30 1.53 -0.60 -17.47
CA ARG A 30 0.34 -0.73 -18.31
C ARG A 30 -0.68 -1.72 -17.76
N LEU A 31 -0.22 -2.88 -17.26
CA LEU A 31 -1.10 -3.86 -16.62
C LEU A 31 -1.74 -3.32 -15.34
N THR A 32 -0.99 -2.52 -14.58
CA THR A 32 -1.46 -1.88 -13.34
C THR A 32 -2.49 -0.78 -13.65
N ALA A 33 -2.26 0.04 -14.67
CA ALA A 33 -3.22 1.03 -15.14
C ALA A 33 -4.51 0.38 -15.65
N LEU A 34 -4.38 -0.70 -16.44
CA LEU A 34 -5.52 -1.49 -16.92
C LEU A 34 -6.31 -2.14 -15.79
N SER A 35 -5.65 -2.78 -14.82
CA SER A 35 -6.34 -3.42 -13.70
C SER A 35 -7.06 -2.40 -12.81
N ARG A 36 -6.47 -1.22 -12.61
CA ARG A 36 -7.06 -0.10 -11.87
C ARG A 36 -8.21 0.54 -12.62
N TRP A 37 -8.13 0.69 -13.93
CA TRP A 37 -9.25 1.17 -14.75
C TRP A 37 -10.44 0.22 -14.68
N VAL A 38 -10.20 -1.10 -14.79
CA VAL A 38 -11.25 -2.11 -14.66
C VAL A 38 -11.91 -1.99 -13.29
N LEU A 39 -11.12 -1.88 -12.23
CA LEU A 39 -11.63 -1.69 -10.87
C LEU A 39 -12.47 -0.41 -10.76
N CYS A 40 -11.95 0.75 -11.16
CA CYS A 40 -12.61 2.04 -11.00
C CYS A 40 -13.86 2.21 -11.89
N ARG A 41 -13.88 1.63 -13.09
CA ARG A 41 -14.97 1.86 -14.07
C ARG A 41 -16.01 0.75 -14.08
N VAL A 42 -15.61 -0.51 -13.90
CA VAL A 42 -16.52 -1.66 -13.91
C VAL A 42 -17.13 -1.90 -12.53
N VAL A 43 -16.34 -1.80 -11.45
CA VAL A 43 -16.86 -2.05 -10.09
C VAL A 43 -17.63 -0.85 -9.55
N ASN A 44 -17.23 0.39 -9.88
CA ASN A 44 -17.95 1.61 -9.46
C ASN A 44 -18.97 2.12 -10.52
N GLY A 45 -19.30 1.31 -11.54
CA GLY A 45 -20.51 1.48 -12.36
C GLY A 45 -20.54 2.60 -13.40
N THR A 46 -19.39 3.11 -13.87
CA THR A 46 -19.34 4.26 -14.81
C THR A 46 -18.72 3.95 -16.18
N GLY A 47 -18.37 2.68 -16.50
CA GLY A 47 -17.76 2.31 -17.78
C GLY A 47 -18.43 1.14 -18.50
N ASN A 48 -18.94 1.41 -19.70
CA ASN A 48 -19.44 0.40 -20.63
C ASN A 48 -18.26 -0.23 -21.39
N ASN A 49 -17.75 -1.37 -20.90
CA ASN A 49 -16.88 -2.32 -21.64
C ASN A 49 -15.38 -1.96 -21.78
N VAL A 50 -14.51 -2.82 -21.22
CA VAL A 50 -13.02 -2.78 -21.32
C VAL A 50 -12.52 -2.74 -22.78
N ASN A 51 -13.34 -3.24 -23.70
CA ASN A 51 -13.00 -3.40 -25.11
C ASN A 51 -12.98 -2.09 -25.92
N SER A 52 -13.35 -0.96 -25.32
CA SER A 52 -13.31 0.35 -25.97
C SER A 52 -11.99 1.12 -25.75
N LEU A 53 -11.08 0.59 -24.94
CA LEU A 53 -9.78 1.22 -24.66
C LEU A 53 -8.86 1.12 -25.87
N SER A 54 -8.42 2.27 -26.38
CA SER A 54 -7.33 2.34 -27.35
C SER A 54 -5.96 2.22 -26.66
N GLN A 55 -4.92 1.90 -27.43
CA GLN A 55 -3.54 1.90 -26.93
C GLN A 55 -3.13 3.29 -26.41
N GLU A 56 -3.62 4.36 -27.05
CA GLU A 56 -3.37 5.74 -26.65
C GLU A 56 -4.05 6.08 -25.33
N ASP A 57 -5.25 5.57 -25.07
CA ASP A 57 -5.92 5.74 -23.77
C ASP A 57 -5.13 5.05 -22.65
N VAL A 58 -4.63 3.84 -22.91
CA VAL A 58 -3.80 3.10 -21.95
C VAL A 58 -2.48 3.82 -21.70
N ASP A 59 -1.85 4.36 -22.74
CA ASP A 59 -0.60 5.11 -22.61
C ASP A 59 -0.83 6.47 -21.91
N SER A 60 -1.95 7.14 -22.19
CA SER A 60 -2.37 8.36 -21.51
C SER A 60 -2.63 8.11 -20.03
N LEU A 61 -3.41 7.08 -19.69
CA LEU A 61 -3.63 6.65 -18.29
C LEU A 61 -2.32 6.27 -17.62
N THR A 62 -1.45 5.53 -18.32
CA THR A 62 -0.14 5.17 -17.79
C THR A 62 0.72 6.41 -17.51
N LEU A 63 0.62 7.46 -18.33
CA LEU A 63 1.38 8.71 -18.18
C LEU A 63 0.76 9.69 -17.17
N SER A 64 -0.57 9.79 -17.11
CA SER A 64 -1.30 10.67 -16.20
C SER A 64 -1.43 10.09 -14.80
N GLU A 65 -1.45 8.76 -14.68
CA GLU A 65 -1.58 8.00 -13.43
C GLU A 65 -0.29 7.28 -13.04
N VAL A 66 0.89 7.64 -13.59
CA VAL A 66 2.11 7.37 -12.83
C VAL A 66 1.93 8.17 -11.55
N CYS A 67 1.42 7.48 -10.52
CA CYS A 67 1.43 7.89 -9.13
C CYS A 67 2.71 8.65 -8.98
N VAL A 68 2.63 9.97 -8.76
CA VAL A 68 3.81 10.83 -8.63
C VAL A 68 4.74 10.03 -7.73
N ILE A 69 5.81 9.49 -8.30
CA ILE A 69 6.79 8.72 -7.55
C ILE A 69 7.44 9.82 -6.75
N ARG A 70 6.82 10.18 -5.63
CA ARG A 70 7.41 11.02 -4.62
C ARG A 70 8.65 10.25 -4.29
N SER A 71 9.79 10.83 -4.66
CA SER A 71 11.09 10.24 -4.42
C SER A 71 11.05 9.66 -3.01
N THR A 72 11.58 8.45 -2.87
CA THR A 72 11.96 7.94 -1.55
C THR A 72 13.00 8.92 -1.04
N LEU A 73 12.55 10.04 -0.47
CA LEU A 73 13.39 10.86 0.37
C LEU A 73 13.92 9.90 1.41
N ASP A 74 15.23 9.90 1.60
CA ASP A 74 15.92 9.17 2.65
C ASP A 74 15.53 9.82 3.99
N LEU A 75 14.25 9.66 4.35
CA LEU A 75 13.63 10.20 5.53
C LEU A 75 13.98 9.23 6.63
N LYS A 76 14.70 9.70 7.63
CA LYS A 76 14.84 8.97 8.87
C LYS A 76 13.50 8.95 9.58
N ALA A 77 13.11 7.79 10.13
CA ALA A 77 11.93 7.71 10.97
C ALA A 77 12.07 8.68 12.17
N PRO A 78 11.03 9.45 12.50
CA PRO A 78 11.08 10.37 13.64
C PRO A 78 11.23 9.60 14.94
N SER A 79 12.14 10.03 15.82
CA SER A 79 12.30 9.45 17.16
C SER A 79 11.17 9.87 18.10
N LEU A 80 10.68 8.95 18.94
CA LEU A 80 9.70 9.26 19.97
C LEU A 80 10.40 9.48 21.33
N SER A 81 10.47 10.73 21.77
CA SER A 81 11.12 11.08 23.05
C SER A 81 10.32 10.66 24.28
N GLY A 82 8.99 10.54 24.17
CA GLY A 82 8.11 10.13 25.26
C GLY A 82 6.64 10.44 25.00
N ILE A 83 5.77 10.04 25.93
CA ILE A 83 4.30 10.12 25.82
C ILE A 83 3.83 11.55 25.49
N ASN A 84 4.38 12.57 26.17
CA ASN A 84 3.97 13.97 25.97
C ASN A 84 4.26 14.51 24.56
N SER A 85 5.15 13.85 23.80
CA SER A 85 5.48 14.20 22.42
C SER A 85 4.74 13.34 21.39
N PHE A 86 3.84 12.45 21.83
CA PHE A 86 3.21 11.45 20.99
C PHE A 86 2.41 12.07 19.86
N ASP A 87 1.55 13.07 20.11
CA ASP A 87 0.72 13.65 19.05
C ASP A 87 1.52 14.27 17.91
N GLU A 88 2.59 15.01 18.26
CA GLU A 88 3.47 15.61 17.28
C GLU A 88 4.28 14.54 16.53
N TRP A 89 4.80 13.55 17.28
CA TRP A 89 5.50 12.42 16.71
C TRP A 89 4.60 11.62 15.76
N ASN A 90 3.35 11.35 16.14
CA ASN A 90 2.42 10.54 15.38
C ASN A 90 2.14 11.19 14.02
N LYS A 91 1.87 12.50 14.00
CA LYS A 91 1.71 13.27 12.75
C LYS A 91 2.96 13.24 11.87
N LYS A 92 4.17 13.19 12.45
CA LYS A 92 5.42 13.07 11.70
C LYS A 92 5.64 11.64 11.22
N PHE A 93 5.26 10.64 12.02
CA PHE A 93 5.42 9.23 11.75
C PHE A 93 4.48 8.75 10.64
N GLU A 94 3.21 9.17 10.67
CA GLU A 94 2.24 8.94 9.58
C GLU A 94 2.74 9.55 8.27
N ARG A 95 3.22 10.81 8.31
CA ARG A 95 3.84 11.46 7.15
C ARG A 95 5.07 10.71 6.64
N TYR A 96 5.91 10.20 7.55
CA TYR A 96 7.04 9.35 7.19
C TYR A 96 6.58 8.08 6.46
N LEU A 97 5.61 7.35 7.01
CA LEU A 97 5.06 6.14 6.39
C LEU A 97 4.31 6.41 5.07
N MET A 98 3.78 7.62 4.88
CA MET A 98 3.24 8.07 3.59
C MET A 98 4.32 8.26 2.50
N HIS A 99 5.61 8.27 2.86
CA HIS A 99 6.74 8.32 1.93
C HIS A 99 7.51 7.00 1.86
N VAL A 100 7.48 6.17 2.91
CA VAL A 100 8.07 4.83 2.84
C VAL A 100 7.23 3.94 1.94
N ARG A 101 7.84 3.42 0.88
CA ARG A 101 7.21 2.53 -0.09
C ARG A 101 7.50 1.06 0.24
N ASN A 102 6.54 0.19 -0.04
CA ASN A 102 6.75 -1.25 -0.09
C ASN A 102 7.28 -1.68 -1.48
N GLU A 103 7.40 -2.99 -1.72
CA GLU A 103 7.92 -3.53 -2.98
C GLU A 103 6.99 -3.28 -4.17
N GLU A 104 5.70 -3.04 -3.93
CA GLU A 104 4.68 -2.70 -4.93
C GLU A 104 4.43 -1.19 -5.04
N ASP A 105 5.33 -0.36 -4.52
CA ASP A 105 5.26 1.11 -4.55
C ASP A 105 4.02 1.69 -3.83
N VAL A 106 3.50 0.97 -2.83
CA VAL A 106 2.43 1.43 -1.95
C VAL A 106 3.01 2.07 -0.68
N PRO A 107 2.47 3.22 -0.21
CA PRO A 107 2.85 3.80 1.09
C PRO A 107 2.58 2.85 2.25
N LEU A 108 3.57 2.56 3.10
CA LEU A 108 3.39 1.73 4.30
C LEU A 108 2.35 2.28 5.28
N PHE A 109 1.99 3.55 5.17
CA PHE A 109 0.91 4.16 5.94
C PHE A 109 -0.39 3.33 5.89
N TYR A 110 -0.67 2.62 4.78
CA TYR A 110 -1.87 1.79 4.70
C TYR A 110 -1.96 0.81 5.88
N VAL A 111 -0.84 0.26 6.37
CA VAL A 111 -0.81 -0.71 7.47
C VAL A 111 -1.33 -0.13 8.79
N ILE A 112 -1.13 1.16 9.05
CA ILE A 112 -1.58 1.84 10.28
C ILE A 112 -2.83 2.67 10.11
N ARG A 113 -3.42 2.70 8.91
CA ARG A 113 -4.60 3.53 8.66
C ARG A 113 -5.73 3.11 9.60
N ASP A 114 -6.46 4.10 10.08
CA ASP A 114 -7.63 3.90 10.90
C ASP A 114 -8.84 3.65 9.97
N ASP A 115 -9.33 2.41 9.91
CA ASP A 115 -10.38 2.04 8.95
C ASP A 115 -11.69 2.82 9.20
N ASP A 116 -11.90 3.31 10.42
CA ASP A 116 -13.06 4.13 10.81
C ASP A 116 -12.99 5.57 10.26
N LEU A 117 -11.80 6.02 9.85
CA LEU A 117 -11.57 7.38 9.32
C LEU A 117 -11.56 7.44 7.79
N LYS A 118 -12.20 6.47 7.12
CA LYS A 118 -12.21 6.41 5.65
C LYS A 118 -12.81 7.69 5.04
N PRO A 119 -12.09 8.39 4.13
CA PRO A 119 -12.60 9.57 3.44
C PRO A 119 -13.84 9.27 2.61
N THR A 120 -14.74 10.26 2.48
CA THR A 120 -15.91 10.19 1.59
C THR A 120 -15.56 10.36 0.11
N GLY A 121 -14.32 10.77 -0.18
CA GLY A 121 -13.77 10.91 -1.52
C GLY A 121 -12.25 10.99 -1.46
N PHE A 122 -11.59 10.65 -2.56
CA PHE A 122 -10.13 10.59 -2.64
C PHE A 122 -9.60 11.67 -3.58
N THR A 123 -8.48 12.29 -3.19
CA THR A 123 -7.81 13.32 -3.97
C THR A 123 -7.03 12.75 -5.15
N ASP A 124 -6.52 11.52 -5.00
CA ASP A 124 -5.86 10.76 -6.06
C ASP A 124 -6.03 9.25 -5.89
N LEU A 125 -5.62 8.49 -6.91
CA LEU A 125 -5.74 7.03 -6.94
C LEU A 125 -4.81 6.31 -5.96
N MET A 126 -3.70 6.94 -5.57
CA MET A 126 -2.82 6.34 -4.56
C MET A 126 -3.48 6.42 -3.19
N GLU A 127 -4.15 7.53 -2.88
CA GLU A 127 -4.97 7.66 -1.69
C GLU A 127 -6.11 6.62 -1.69
N GLU A 128 -6.86 6.48 -2.79
CA GLU A 128 -7.89 5.44 -2.91
C GLU A 128 -7.32 4.02 -2.71
N LEU A 129 -6.16 3.71 -3.30
CA LEU A 129 -5.50 2.41 -3.13
C LEU A 129 -5.12 2.16 -1.67
N VAL A 130 -4.53 3.15 -1.01
CA VAL A 130 -4.19 3.09 0.42
C VAL A 130 -5.41 2.80 1.28
N TRP A 131 -6.61 3.24 0.90
CA TRP A 131 -7.86 3.02 1.65
C TRP A 131 -8.65 1.78 1.24
N THR A 132 -8.22 1.05 0.20
CA THR A 132 -8.89 -0.16 -0.30
C THR A 132 -8.12 -1.44 0.00
N LEU A 133 -6.82 -1.34 0.28
CA LEU A 133 -6.01 -2.52 0.61
C LEU A 133 -6.48 -3.21 1.90
N PRO A 134 -6.71 -4.53 1.92
CA PRO A 134 -7.19 -5.19 3.12
C PRO A 134 -6.10 -5.36 4.19
N HIS A 135 -6.45 -5.22 5.46
CA HIS A 135 -5.63 -5.62 6.62
C HIS A 135 -5.76 -7.12 6.90
N ASN A 136 -5.49 -7.95 5.89
CA ASN A 136 -5.69 -9.40 6.00
C ASN A 136 -4.36 -10.13 6.25
N THR A 137 -4.23 -10.75 7.42
CA THR A 137 -3.07 -11.55 7.83
C THR A 137 -2.81 -12.78 6.96
N ASP A 138 -3.79 -13.22 6.16
CA ASP A 138 -3.61 -14.32 5.19
C ASP A 138 -2.85 -13.87 3.94
N LEU A 139 -2.80 -12.57 3.65
CA LEU A 139 -2.08 -12.02 2.51
C LEU A 139 -0.59 -11.85 2.83
N ALA A 140 0.25 -12.45 2.00
CA ALA A 140 1.71 -12.38 2.15
C ALA A 140 2.25 -10.94 2.09
N THR A 141 1.69 -10.11 1.22
CA THR A 141 2.04 -8.69 1.09
C THR A 141 1.77 -7.93 2.38
N TYR A 142 0.57 -8.09 2.96
CA TYR A 142 0.24 -7.48 4.24
C TYR A 142 1.13 -7.98 5.36
N ARG A 143 1.40 -9.30 5.48
CA ARG A 143 2.32 -9.82 6.51
C ARG A 143 3.73 -9.23 6.40
N ARG A 144 4.27 -9.13 5.17
CA ARG A 144 5.60 -8.55 4.92
C ARG A 144 5.65 -7.09 5.35
N ASP A 145 4.66 -6.31 4.94
CA ASP A 145 4.60 -4.87 5.23
C ASP A 145 4.33 -4.60 6.71
N ASN A 146 3.52 -5.44 7.36
CA ASN A 146 3.25 -5.38 8.79
C ASN A 146 4.50 -5.69 9.63
N ASN A 147 5.29 -6.68 9.22
CA ASN A 147 6.59 -6.97 9.84
C ASN A 147 7.59 -5.82 9.62
N LYS A 148 7.64 -5.25 8.40
CA LYS A 148 8.50 -4.08 8.14
C LYS A 148 8.14 -2.89 9.04
N LEU A 149 6.84 -2.63 9.24
CA LEU A 149 6.38 -1.62 10.19
C LEU A 149 6.81 -1.96 11.63
N PHE A 150 6.68 -3.22 12.05
CA PHE A 150 7.13 -3.65 13.38
C PHE A 150 8.60 -3.32 13.62
N GLN A 151 9.48 -3.64 12.65
CA GLN A 151 10.91 -3.34 12.73
C GLN A 151 11.17 -1.83 12.86
N ILE A 152 10.52 -1.03 12.01
CA ILE A 152 10.60 0.44 12.06
C ILE A 152 10.19 0.96 13.44
N LEU A 153 9.10 0.45 14.01
CA LEU A 153 8.63 0.84 15.34
C LEU A 153 9.63 0.45 16.43
N MET A 154 10.19 -0.76 16.39
CA MET A 154 11.21 -1.19 17.36
C MET A 154 12.44 -0.28 17.33
N ASP A 155 12.90 0.12 16.14
CA ASP A 155 14.02 1.04 16.00
C ASP A 155 13.71 2.43 16.57
N VAL A 156 12.53 2.98 16.26
CA VAL A 156 12.07 4.29 16.75
C VAL A 156 11.90 4.31 18.27
N LEU A 157 11.47 3.19 18.85
CA LEU A 157 11.20 3.05 20.28
C LEU A 157 12.41 2.57 21.09
N SER A 158 13.54 2.23 20.45
CA SER A 158 14.71 1.63 21.10
C SER A 158 15.25 2.41 22.31
N GLY A 159 15.07 3.73 22.34
CA GLY A 159 15.43 4.59 23.46
C GLY A 159 14.37 4.72 24.56
N ASN A 160 13.21 4.07 24.44
CA ASN A 160 12.06 4.24 25.33
C ASN A 160 11.46 2.89 25.77
N THR A 161 12.02 2.34 26.85
CA THR A 161 11.66 1.00 27.38
C THR A 161 10.19 0.86 27.76
N ASN A 162 9.56 1.93 28.28
CA ASN A 162 8.14 1.92 28.64
C ASN A 162 7.26 1.80 27.38
N LEU A 163 7.52 2.59 26.34
CA LEU A 163 6.74 2.50 25.10
C LEU A 163 7.02 1.20 24.34
N MET A 164 8.24 0.69 24.44
CA MET A 164 8.61 -0.59 23.87
C MET A 164 7.86 -1.76 24.50
N SER A 165 7.56 -1.75 25.80
CA SER A 165 6.78 -2.81 26.42
C SER A 165 5.32 -2.81 25.94
N PHE A 166 4.70 -1.64 25.75
CA PHE A 166 3.37 -1.54 25.15
C PHE A 166 3.36 -2.03 23.69
N ALA A 167 4.38 -1.66 22.91
CA ALA A 167 4.49 -2.08 21.53
C ALA A 167 4.65 -3.60 21.36
N ARG A 168 5.22 -4.30 22.36
CA ARG A 168 5.44 -5.76 22.34
C ARG A 168 4.32 -6.57 22.99
N ALA A 169 3.35 -5.90 23.59
CA ALA A 169 2.26 -6.53 24.33
C ALA A 169 1.34 -7.38 23.45
N ASP A 170 0.51 -8.20 24.09
CA ASP A 170 -0.59 -8.95 23.50
C ASP A 170 -0.22 -9.83 22.28
N GLY A 171 0.99 -10.40 22.25
CA GLY A 171 1.42 -11.27 21.16
C GLY A 171 1.98 -10.55 19.94
N ALA A 172 2.06 -9.21 19.96
CA ALA A 172 2.55 -8.42 18.83
C ALA A 172 4.03 -8.73 18.51
N GLU A 173 4.85 -8.97 19.52
CA GLU A 173 6.26 -9.33 19.33
C GLU A 173 6.43 -10.69 18.63
N GLN A 174 5.68 -11.71 19.08
CA GLN A 174 5.76 -13.06 18.51
C GLN A 174 5.24 -13.10 17.08
N ALA A 175 4.22 -12.29 16.77
CA ALA A 175 3.63 -12.19 15.44
C ALA A 175 4.35 -11.20 14.52
N HIS A 176 5.32 -10.42 15.03
CA HIS A 176 5.90 -9.27 14.33
C HIS A 176 4.81 -8.32 13.77
N ASP A 177 3.80 -8.02 14.60
CA ASP A 177 2.60 -7.29 14.20
C ASP A 177 2.76 -5.78 14.43
N GLY A 178 3.25 -5.07 13.40
CA GLY A 178 3.50 -3.64 13.46
C GLY A 178 2.23 -2.81 13.66
N ARG A 179 1.10 -3.20 13.05
CA ARG A 179 -0.19 -2.53 13.22
C ARG A 179 -0.60 -2.61 14.68
N LYS A 180 -0.61 -3.81 15.26
CA LYS A 180 -0.95 -4.00 16.66
C LYS A 180 -0.02 -3.22 17.58
N SER A 181 1.30 -3.30 17.36
CA SER A 181 2.29 -2.53 18.11
C SER A 181 2.00 -1.02 18.08
N TYR A 182 1.72 -0.48 16.89
CA TYR A 182 1.41 0.94 16.72
C TYR A 182 0.16 1.36 17.51
N PHE A 183 -0.94 0.60 17.39
CA PHE A 183 -2.18 0.92 18.09
C PHE A 183 -2.07 0.74 19.62
N SER A 184 -1.26 -0.21 20.11
CA SER A 184 -0.99 -0.34 21.54
C SER A 184 -0.24 0.88 22.09
N VAL A 185 0.75 1.40 21.35
CA VAL A 185 1.46 2.64 21.73
C VAL A 185 0.52 3.84 21.68
N ARG A 186 -0.30 3.95 20.62
CA ARG A 186 -1.31 5.02 20.48
C ARG A 186 -2.29 5.01 21.64
N SER A 187 -2.84 3.86 21.99
CA SER A 187 -3.79 3.69 23.10
C SER A 187 -3.18 4.13 24.44
N CYS A 188 -1.94 3.72 24.73
CA CYS A 188 -1.24 4.14 25.94
C CYS A 188 -0.98 5.66 25.99
N CYS A 189 -0.68 6.29 24.85
CA CYS A 189 -0.26 7.69 24.84
C CYS A 189 -1.43 8.68 24.79
N VAL A 190 -2.53 8.30 24.15
CA VAL A 190 -3.72 9.17 24.01
C VAL A 190 -4.64 9.05 25.23
N GLY A 191 -4.51 7.97 26.01
CA GLY A 191 -5.47 7.64 27.06
C GLY A 191 -6.76 7.13 26.44
N ILE A 192 -7.26 6.01 26.93
CA ILE A 192 -8.64 5.61 26.66
C ILE A 192 -9.50 6.50 27.57
N ASP A 193 -10.25 7.42 26.98
CA ASP A 193 -11.48 7.94 27.63
C ASP A 193 -12.53 6.82 27.68
#